data_AF-A0A3C1XBF4-F1
#
_entry.id   AF-A0A3C1XBF4-F1
#
_cell.length_a   1.000
_cell.length_b   1.000
_cell.length_c   1.000
_cell.angle_alpha   90.00
_cell.angle_beta   90.00
_cell.angle_gamma   90.00
#
_symmetry.space_group_name_H-M   'P 1'
#
loop_
_entity.id
_entity.type
_entity.pdbx_description
1 polymer ?
#
loop_
_entity_poly.entity_id
_entity_poly.type
_entity_poly.pdbx_seq_one_letter_code
_entity_poly.pdbx_strand_id
1 'polypeptide(L)'
;MKNEDVKNKRKLKLFLSIGIPLVFIIGLFFPLPYYIEQPGGAIPVNQMVEVSGTKDEHKGNFYLTTVEMVRANAANMLYSMSDPFATVLSSQEMTGGLTNQQFDLVNQFYMQTAQNTAIYQAFKLAGKPYEMKYQGVYVLSISEDSTFKNDLQLSDTITEVNGKTFKSSADMIKYVAQQKVGDNVTIKYTRMDGSQHEATGKYIKLSNGKTGIGIGLVDHTEVVTHPQVKIDAGSIGGPSAGMMFT
;
A
#
# COMPACT_ATOMS: atom_id res chain seq x y z
N MET A 1 54.37 30.81 -17.29
CA MET A 1 53.81 30.47 -15.95
C MET A 1 52.69 31.40 -15.49
N LYS A 2 52.76 32.74 -15.62
CA LYS A 2 51.74 33.66 -15.06
C LYS A 2 50.31 33.56 -15.64
N ASN A 3 50.14 33.07 -16.88
CA ASN A 3 48.85 32.99 -17.56
C ASN A 3 48.02 31.73 -17.25
N GLU A 4 48.66 30.62 -16.83
CA GLU A 4 47.93 29.41 -16.42
C GLU A 4 47.28 29.59 -15.04
N ASP A 5 47.98 30.24 -14.11
CA ASP A 5 47.44 30.56 -12.77
C ASP A 5 46.19 31.44 -12.82
N VAL A 6 46.15 32.42 -13.74
CA VAL A 6 44.99 33.30 -13.92
C VAL A 6 43.81 32.54 -14.53
N LYS A 7 44.06 31.63 -15.47
CA LYS A 7 43.02 30.80 -16.12
C LYS A 7 42.42 29.80 -15.13
N ASN A 8 43.24 29.19 -14.26
CA ASN A 8 42.77 28.31 -13.19
C ASN A 8 41.98 29.07 -12.11
N LYS A 9 42.43 30.27 -11.70
CA LYS A 9 41.67 31.11 -10.76
C LYS A 9 40.31 31.56 -11.34
N ARG A 10 40.22 31.80 -12.65
CA ARG A 10 38.96 32.18 -13.33
C ARG A 10 38.00 31.00 -13.48
N LYS A 11 38.51 29.79 -13.80
CA LYS A 11 37.72 28.55 -13.77
C LYS A 11 37.25 28.19 -12.35
N LEU A 12 38.10 28.36 -11.35
CA LEU A 12 37.76 28.15 -9.94
C LEU A 12 36.70 29.17 -9.47
N LYS A 13 36.84 30.45 -9.81
CA LYS A 13 35.81 31.46 -9.52
C LYS A 13 34.49 31.16 -10.23
N LEU A 14 34.51 30.70 -11.49
CA LEU A 14 33.31 30.29 -12.22
C LEU A 14 32.66 29.04 -11.60
N PHE A 15 33.46 28.06 -11.19
CA PHE A 15 33.00 26.87 -10.50
C PHE A 15 32.43 27.20 -9.11
N LEU A 16 33.04 28.11 -8.36
CA LEU A 16 32.48 28.58 -7.08
C LEU A 16 31.21 29.43 -7.27
N SER A 17 31.13 30.26 -8.31
CA SER A 17 29.99 31.17 -8.53
C SER A 17 28.78 30.50 -9.20
N ILE A 18 28.97 29.38 -9.90
CA ILE A 18 27.89 28.64 -10.57
C ILE A 18 27.71 27.24 -9.99
N GLY A 19 28.80 26.52 -9.73
CA GLY A 19 28.77 25.15 -9.23
C GLY A 19 28.27 25.04 -7.79
N ILE A 20 28.65 25.94 -6.89
CA ILE A 20 28.14 25.93 -5.50
C ILE A 20 26.62 26.19 -5.47
N PRO A 21 26.07 27.25 -6.09
CA PRO A 21 24.62 27.43 -6.15
C PRO A 21 23.90 26.24 -6.80
N LEU A 22 24.47 25.64 -7.85
CA LEU A 22 23.88 24.48 -8.51
C LEU A 22 23.82 23.26 -7.59
N VAL A 23 24.89 22.96 -6.85
CA VAL A 23 24.92 21.89 -5.85
C VAL A 23 23.91 22.16 -4.72
N PHE A 24 23.80 23.41 -4.27
CA PHE A 24 22.78 23.80 -3.30
C PHE A 24 21.36 23.59 -3.83
N ILE A 25 21.07 24.02 -5.06
CA ILE A 25 19.76 23.84 -5.70
C ILE A 25 19.45 22.35 -5.85
N ILE A 26 20.40 21.53 -6.32
CA ILE A 26 20.23 20.07 -6.41
C ILE A 26 19.96 19.47 -5.02
N GLY A 27 20.68 19.92 -4.00
CA GLY A 27 20.49 19.49 -2.61
C GLY A 27 19.09 19.79 -2.08
N LEU A 28 18.44 20.86 -2.54
CA LEU A 28 17.07 21.19 -2.14
C LEU A 28 16.03 20.17 -2.61
N PHE A 29 16.29 19.48 -3.72
CA PHE A 29 15.40 18.47 -4.29
C PHE A 29 15.79 17.03 -3.91
N PHE A 30 16.85 16.85 -3.12
CA PHE A 30 17.26 15.52 -2.68
C PHE A 30 16.23 14.94 -1.67
N PRO A 31 15.80 13.68 -1.84
CA PRO A 31 14.76 13.10 -0.99
C PRO A 31 15.26 12.91 0.44
N LEU A 32 14.48 13.41 1.39
CA LEU A 32 14.68 13.25 2.82
C LEU A 32 13.97 11.96 3.31
N PRO A 33 14.35 11.43 4.49
CA PRO A 33 13.69 10.26 5.11
C PRO A 33 12.38 10.65 5.83
N TYR A 34 11.59 11.51 5.21
CA TYR A 34 10.32 12.01 5.72
C TYR A 34 9.28 12.05 4.61
N TYR A 35 8.02 12.03 5.01
CA TYR A 35 6.85 12.28 4.18
C TYR A 35 6.09 13.48 4.72
N ILE A 36 5.45 14.19 3.80
CA ILE A 36 4.50 15.24 4.09
C ILE A 36 3.13 14.69 3.70
N GLU A 37 2.26 14.55 4.69
CA GLU A 37 0.86 14.22 4.53
C GLU A 37 0.05 15.52 4.50
N GLN A 38 -0.78 15.71 3.48
CA GLN A 38 -1.56 16.94 3.30
C GLN A 38 -2.93 16.65 2.66
N PRO A 39 -3.92 17.55 2.78
CA PRO A 39 -5.21 17.39 2.13
C PRO A 39 -5.06 17.17 0.62
N GLY A 40 -5.73 16.14 0.10
CA GLY A 40 -5.79 15.84 -1.32
C GLY A 40 -7.03 16.46 -1.99
N GLY A 41 -7.46 15.82 -3.08
CA GLY A 41 -8.62 16.24 -3.86
C GLY A 41 -9.94 15.68 -3.35
N ALA A 42 -11.05 16.30 -3.76
CA ALA A 42 -12.39 15.74 -3.64
C ALA A 42 -12.86 15.28 -5.03
N ILE A 43 -12.94 13.98 -5.25
CA ILE A 43 -13.20 13.39 -6.57
C ILE A 43 -14.60 12.76 -6.56
N PRO A 44 -15.46 13.08 -7.54
CA PRO A 44 -16.80 12.53 -7.60
C PRO A 44 -16.78 11.02 -7.87
N VAL A 45 -17.58 10.27 -7.10
CA VAL A 45 -17.64 8.81 -7.16
C VAL A 45 -18.23 8.31 -8.48
N ASN A 46 -19.18 9.03 -9.07
CA ASN A 46 -19.78 8.63 -10.35
C ASN A 46 -18.78 8.59 -11.53
N GLN A 47 -17.60 9.18 -11.39
CA GLN A 47 -16.54 9.08 -12.40
C GLN A 47 -15.78 7.75 -12.30
N MET A 48 -15.80 7.11 -11.12
CA MET A 48 -15.07 5.89 -10.79
C MET A 48 -15.92 4.63 -10.88
N VAL A 49 -17.25 4.74 -10.72
CA VAL A 49 -18.16 3.59 -10.64
C VAL A 49 -18.98 3.45 -11.92
N GLU A 50 -18.96 2.25 -12.49
CA GLU A 50 -19.77 1.86 -13.64
C GLU A 50 -20.59 0.62 -13.30
N VAL A 51 -21.90 0.66 -13.57
CA VAL A 51 -22.83 -0.48 -13.42
C VAL A 51 -23.35 -0.84 -14.80
N SER A 52 -23.11 -2.07 -15.26
CA SER A 52 -23.44 -2.51 -16.62
C SER A 52 -22.91 -1.56 -17.71
N GLY A 53 -21.72 -1.00 -17.50
CA GLY A 53 -21.08 -0.05 -18.43
C GLY A 53 -21.71 1.34 -18.46
N THR A 54 -22.62 1.65 -17.53
CA THR A 54 -23.27 2.96 -17.42
C THR A 54 -22.80 3.67 -16.14
N LYS A 55 -22.45 4.94 -16.25
CA LYS A 55 -22.14 5.83 -15.11
C LYS A 55 -23.41 6.48 -14.59
N ASP A 56 -23.39 6.89 -13.34
CA ASP A 56 -24.51 7.64 -12.75
C ASP A 56 -24.57 9.07 -13.30
N GLU A 57 -25.69 9.43 -13.93
CA GLU A 57 -25.99 10.75 -14.49
C GLU A 57 -27.01 11.55 -13.66
N HIS A 58 -27.46 11.02 -12.52
CA HIS A 58 -28.42 11.73 -11.67
C HIS A 58 -27.83 13.04 -11.11
N LYS A 59 -28.72 13.96 -10.73
CA LYS A 59 -28.32 15.23 -10.09
C LYS A 59 -27.88 14.97 -8.65
N GLY A 60 -26.66 15.41 -8.33
CA GLY A 60 -26.04 15.18 -7.02
C GLY A 60 -24.90 14.18 -7.16
N ASN A 61 -23.91 14.26 -6.26
CA ASN A 61 -22.76 13.38 -6.32
C ASN A 61 -22.21 13.12 -4.93
N PHE A 62 -21.73 11.90 -4.75
CA PHE A 62 -20.90 11.53 -3.61
C PHE A 62 -19.44 11.85 -3.96
N TYR A 63 -18.67 12.31 -2.97
CA TYR A 63 -17.27 12.67 -3.18
C TYR A 63 -16.36 11.82 -2.31
N LEU A 64 -15.34 11.26 -2.93
CA LEU A 64 -14.20 10.67 -2.25
C LEU A 64 -13.17 11.78 -1.99
N THR A 65 -12.87 12.04 -0.73
CA THR A 65 -11.79 12.94 -0.34
C THR A 65 -10.51 12.15 -0.17
N THR A 66 -9.42 12.60 -0.78
CA THR A 66 -8.11 11.97 -0.68
C THR A 66 -7.18 12.75 0.25
N VAL A 67 -6.13 12.07 0.67
CA VAL A 67 -4.97 12.66 1.34
C VAL A 67 -3.78 12.38 0.44
N GLU A 68 -2.94 13.40 0.22
CA GLU A 68 -1.74 13.26 -0.58
C GLU A 68 -0.54 12.98 0.33
N MET A 69 0.30 12.04 -0.10
CA MET A 69 1.52 11.65 0.59
C MET A 69 2.71 11.95 -0.31
N VAL A 70 3.49 12.97 0.03
CA VAL A 70 4.62 13.42 -0.78
C VAL A 70 5.92 13.14 -0.04
N ARG A 71 6.90 12.55 -0.73
CA ARG A 71 8.24 12.39 -0.14
C ARG A 71 8.88 13.76 0.07
N ALA A 72 9.36 14.01 1.28
CA ALA A 72 9.94 15.29 1.64
C ALA A 72 11.28 15.51 0.91
N ASN A 73 11.55 16.76 0.58
CA ASN A 73 12.83 17.33 0.21
C ASN A 73 12.96 18.68 0.95
N ALA A 74 14.10 19.35 0.88
CA ALA A 74 14.27 20.59 1.66
C ALA A 74 13.29 21.70 1.23
N ALA A 75 12.92 21.76 -0.06
CA ALA A 75 12.01 22.77 -0.56
C ALA A 75 10.57 22.59 -0.06
N ASN A 76 10.00 21.40 -0.20
CA ASN A 76 8.63 21.13 0.26
C ASN A 76 8.53 21.05 1.79
N MET A 77 9.61 20.70 2.49
CA MET A 77 9.65 20.71 3.95
C MET A 77 9.63 22.15 4.51
N LEU A 78 10.27 23.10 3.84
CA LEU A 78 10.15 24.52 4.19
C LEU A 78 8.74 25.05 3.89
N TYR A 79 8.15 24.63 2.77
CA TYR A 79 6.77 24.99 2.42
C TYR A 79 5.77 24.47 3.45
N SER A 80 5.89 23.19 3.87
CA SER A 80 4.98 22.57 4.82
C SER A 80 4.96 23.22 6.20
N MET A 81 6.04 23.90 6.61
CA MET A 81 6.06 24.65 7.88
C MET A 81 5.07 25.82 7.91
N SER A 82 4.65 26.32 6.74
CA SER A 82 3.66 27.39 6.62
C SER A 82 2.24 26.91 6.38
N ASP A 83 2.05 25.60 6.12
CA ASP A 83 0.75 24.99 5.90
C ASP A 83 0.24 24.34 7.20
N PRO A 84 -0.81 24.88 7.85
CA PRO A 84 -1.34 24.31 9.08
C PRO A 84 -2.02 22.95 8.90
N PHE A 85 -2.27 22.51 7.66
CA PHE A 85 -2.88 21.21 7.36
C PHE A 85 -1.87 20.14 6.95
N ALA A 86 -0.59 20.50 6.84
CA ALA A 86 0.47 19.57 6.51
C ALA A 86 1.02 18.90 7.78
N THR A 87 1.16 17.57 7.73
CA THR A 87 1.79 16.77 8.80
C THR A 87 3.07 16.14 8.26
N VAL A 88 4.19 16.33 8.98
CA VAL A 88 5.47 15.71 8.63
C VAL A 88 5.64 14.43 9.44
N LEU A 89 5.84 13.32 8.74
CA LEU A 89 6.03 11.99 9.32
C LEU A 89 7.39 11.44 8.89
N SER A 90 8.06 10.68 9.75
CA SER A 90 9.24 9.93 9.31
C SER A 90 8.85 8.85 8.29
N SER A 91 9.78 8.43 7.43
CA SER A 91 9.53 7.30 6.52
C SER A 91 9.12 6.03 7.29
N GLN A 92 9.66 5.81 8.48
CA GLN A 92 9.33 4.65 9.30
C GLN A 92 7.88 4.70 9.82
N GLU A 93 7.42 5.87 10.27
CA GLU A 93 6.03 6.05 10.71
C GLU A 93 5.05 5.91 9.55
N MET A 94 5.39 6.47 8.38
CA MET A 94 4.53 6.44 7.20
C MET A 94 4.44 5.05 6.57
N THR A 95 5.59 4.41 6.30
CA THR A 95 5.63 3.17 5.50
C THR A 95 5.83 1.91 6.33
N GLY A 96 6.05 2.04 7.64
CA GLY A 96 6.38 0.90 8.51
C GLY A 96 7.71 0.22 8.16
N GLY A 97 8.59 0.90 7.40
CA GLY A 97 9.86 0.35 6.91
C GLY A 97 9.79 -0.23 5.49
N LEU A 98 8.63 -0.19 4.84
CA LEU A 98 8.49 -0.56 3.42
C LEU A 98 9.17 0.48 2.51
N THR A 99 9.70 0.03 1.38
CA THR A 99 10.09 0.94 0.30
C THR A 99 8.85 1.59 -0.32
N ASN A 100 9.02 2.71 -1.02
CA ASN A 100 7.91 3.43 -1.67
C ASN A 100 7.07 2.51 -2.57
N GLN A 101 7.73 1.72 -3.42
CA GLN A 101 7.03 0.81 -4.34
C GLN A 101 6.23 -0.26 -3.59
N GLN A 102 6.76 -0.76 -2.47
CA GLN A 102 6.08 -1.75 -1.65
C GLN A 102 4.88 -1.13 -0.91
N PHE A 103 5.05 0.09 -0.39
CA PHE A 103 3.97 0.84 0.24
C PHE A 103 2.83 1.13 -0.74
N ASP A 104 3.15 1.55 -1.96
CA ASP A 104 2.15 1.79 -3.01
C ASP A 104 1.41 0.50 -3.37
N LEU A 105 2.14 -0.62 -3.51
CA LEU A 105 1.55 -1.94 -3.77
C LEU A 105 0.60 -2.39 -2.66
N VAL A 106 1.00 -2.23 -1.40
CA VAL A 106 0.16 -2.54 -0.23
C VAL A 106 -1.12 -1.69 -0.25
N ASN A 107 -1.01 -0.40 -0.57
CA ASN A 107 -2.17 0.49 -0.69
C ASN A 107 -3.10 0.09 -1.85
N GLN A 108 -2.57 -0.44 -2.94
CA GLN A 108 -3.39 -0.98 -4.03
C GLN A 108 -4.18 -2.22 -3.58
N PHE A 109 -3.57 -3.14 -2.83
CA PHE A 109 -4.29 -4.29 -2.27
C PHE A 109 -5.37 -3.88 -1.28
N TYR A 110 -5.11 -2.87 -0.45
CA TYR A 110 -6.15 -2.30 0.41
C TYR A 110 -7.31 -1.73 -0.40
N MET A 111 -7.03 -0.98 -1.48
CA MET A 111 -8.07 -0.42 -2.34
C MET A 111 -8.89 -1.51 -3.04
N GLN A 112 -8.24 -2.52 -3.60
CA GLN A 112 -8.92 -3.67 -4.24
C GLN A 112 -9.85 -4.38 -3.24
N THR A 113 -9.37 -4.62 -2.03
CA THR A 113 -10.17 -5.23 -0.96
C THR A 113 -11.36 -4.34 -0.58
N ALA A 114 -11.16 -3.03 -0.48
CA ALA A 114 -12.21 -2.07 -0.17
C ALA A 114 -13.28 -2.02 -1.27
N GLN A 115 -12.90 -2.04 -2.54
CA GLN A 115 -13.81 -2.08 -3.69
C GLN A 115 -14.66 -3.37 -3.67
N ASN A 116 -14.03 -4.53 -3.50
CA ASN A 116 -14.75 -5.80 -3.48
C ASN A 116 -15.70 -5.90 -2.30
N THR A 117 -15.29 -5.40 -1.14
CA THR A 117 -16.15 -5.32 0.05
C THR A 117 -17.32 -4.37 -0.18
N ALA A 118 -17.09 -3.22 -0.80
CA ALA A 118 -18.14 -2.24 -1.10
C ALA A 118 -19.19 -2.82 -2.05
N ILE A 119 -18.75 -3.44 -3.16
CA ILE A 119 -19.65 -4.11 -4.11
C ILE A 119 -20.45 -5.22 -3.41
N TYR A 120 -19.80 -6.05 -2.59
CA TYR A 120 -20.48 -7.09 -1.81
C TYR A 120 -21.56 -6.49 -0.90
N GLN A 121 -21.26 -5.43 -0.14
CA GLN A 121 -22.23 -4.81 0.76
C GLN A 121 -23.36 -4.12 0.00
N ALA A 122 -23.07 -3.39 -1.08
CA ALA A 122 -24.05 -2.72 -1.92
C ALA A 122 -25.06 -3.73 -2.48
N PHE A 123 -24.59 -4.85 -3.04
CA PHE A 123 -25.45 -5.89 -3.59
C PHE A 123 -26.26 -6.61 -2.51
N LYS A 124 -25.64 -6.87 -1.36
CA LYS A 124 -26.34 -7.44 -0.20
C LYS A 124 -27.47 -6.54 0.28
N LEU A 125 -27.23 -5.24 0.42
CA LEU A 125 -28.25 -4.27 0.84
C LEU A 125 -29.34 -4.09 -0.22
N ALA A 126 -28.98 -4.14 -1.50
CA ALA A 126 -29.92 -4.05 -2.61
C ALA A 126 -30.72 -5.34 -2.86
N GLY A 127 -30.44 -6.43 -2.14
CA GLY A 127 -31.06 -7.75 -2.37
C GLY A 127 -30.77 -8.32 -3.75
N LYS A 128 -29.61 -7.98 -4.34
CA LYS A 128 -29.17 -8.43 -5.66
C LYS A 128 -28.29 -9.67 -5.56
N PRO A 129 -28.25 -10.54 -6.59
CA PRO A 129 -27.40 -11.73 -6.57
C PRO A 129 -25.92 -11.35 -6.64
N TYR A 130 -25.12 -11.99 -5.79
CA TYR A 130 -23.68 -11.85 -5.74
C TYR A 130 -23.02 -13.18 -5.35
N GLU A 131 -21.76 -13.37 -5.71
CA GLU A 131 -20.90 -14.45 -5.25
C GLU A 131 -19.58 -13.84 -4.75
N MET A 132 -19.27 -14.06 -3.47
CA MET A 132 -18.01 -13.63 -2.88
C MET A 132 -17.05 -14.81 -2.81
N LYS A 133 -15.94 -14.72 -3.56
CA LYS A 133 -14.89 -15.72 -3.60
C LYS A 133 -13.74 -15.28 -2.71
N TYR A 134 -13.46 -16.07 -1.68
CA TYR A 134 -12.31 -15.88 -0.83
C TYR A 134 -11.10 -16.60 -1.44
N GLN A 135 -10.08 -15.85 -1.84
CA GLN A 135 -8.89 -16.40 -2.49
C GLN A 135 -7.73 -16.64 -1.50
N GLY A 136 -7.81 -16.11 -0.29
CA GLY A 136 -6.77 -16.25 0.74
C GLY A 136 -6.42 -14.91 1.36
N VAL A 137 -5.17 -14.75 1.78
CA VAL A 137 -4.65 -13.47 2.27
C VAL A 137 -3.44 -13.02 1.47
N TYR A 138 -3.39 -11.75 1.10
CA TYR A 138 -2.19 -11.13 0.55
C TYR A 138 -1.13 -10.95 1.64
N VAL A 139 0.12 -11.21 1.31
CA VAL A 139 1.29 -10.88 2.13
C VAL A 139 1.67 -9.41 1.90
N LEU A 140 1.46 -8.58 2.92
CA LEU A 140 1.71 -7.13 2.90
C LEU A 140 3.04 -6.72 3.54
N SER A 141 3.57 -7.55 4.43
CA SER A 141 4.89 -7.39 5.01
C SER A 141 5.37 -8.73 5.55
N ILE A 142 6.68 -8.89 5.69
CA ILE A 142 7.29 -10.07 6.28
C ILE A 142 8.28 -9.60 7.34
N SER A 143 8.13 -10.07 8.57
CA SER A 143 8.99 -9.67 9.68
C SER A 143 10.34 -10.38 9.63
N GLU A 144 11.38 -9.76 10.18
CA GLU A 144 12.76 -10.30 10.14
C GLU A 144 12.91 -11.64 10.86
N ASP A 145 12.07 -11.88 11.87
CA ASP A 145 11.97 -13.10 12.67
C ASP A 145 11.06 -14.17 12.04
N SER A 146 10.39 -13.87 10.91
CA SER A 146 9.60 -14.85 10.18
C SER A 146 10.49 -15.98 9.66
N THR A 147 10.05 -17.21 9.88
CA THR A 147 10.69 -18.39 9.28
C THR A 147 10.45 -18.49 7.78
N PHE A 148 9.54 -17.69 7.23
CA PHE A 148 9.17 -17.69 5.81
C PHE A 148 9.82 -16.56 5.01
N LYS A 149 10.71 -15.76 5.60
CA LYS A 149 11.30 -14.56 4.97
C LYS A 149 12.07 -14.82 3.67
N ASN A 150 12.53 -16.05 3.47
CA ASN A 150 13.24 -16.43 2.26
C ASN A 150 12.33 -17.13 1.24
N ASP A 151 11.12 -17.52 1.64
CA ASP A 151 10.16 -18.26 0.82
C ASP A 151 9.08 -17.33 0.25
N LEU A 152 8.52 -16.48 1.12
CA LEU A 152 7.48 -15.52 0.78
C LEU A 152 8.07 -14.23 0.19
N GLN A 153 7.28 -13.61 -0.67
CA GLN A 153 7.48 -12.23 -1.12
C GLN A 153 6.20 -11.44 -0.87
N LEU A 154 6.32 -10.12 -0.86
CA LEU A 154 5.15 -9.25 -0.94
C LEU A 154 4.32 -9.62 -2.17
N SER A 155 3.00 -9.47 -2.09
CA SER A 155 1.99 -9.87 -3.09
C SER A 155 1.64 -11.35 -3.19
N ASP A 156 2.39 -12.23 -2.53
CA ASP A 156 1.97 -13.64 -2.46
C ASP A 156 0.59 -13.75 -1.81
N THR A 157 -0.23 -14.67 -2.29
CA THR A 157 -1.51 -15.02 -1.67
C THR A 157 -1.36 -16.34 -0.93
N ILE A 158 -1.45 -16.33 0.39
CA ILE A 158 -1.50 -17.57 1.19
C ILE A 158 -2.91 -18.12 1.10
N THR A 159 -3.03 -19.34 0.58
CA THR A 159 -4.30 -20.02 0.31
C THR A 159 -4.63 -21.06 1.37
N GLU A 160 -3.61 -21.69 1.97
CA GLU A 160 -3.76 -22.74 2.99
C GLU A 160 -2.72 -22.63 4.11
N VAL A 161 -3.13 -23.03 5.32
CA VAL A 161 -2.23 -23.24 6.46
C VAL A 161 -2.49 -24.63 7.03
N ASN A 162 -1.48 -25.49 7.06
CA ASN A 162 -1.55 -26.91 7.46
C ASN A 162 -2.67 -27.67 6.72
N GLY A 163 -2.82 -27.44 5.41
CA GLY A 163 -3.86 -28.04 4.57
C GLY A 163 -5.28 -27.56 4.87
N LYS A 164 -5.44 -26.51 5.68
CA LYS A 164 -6.73 -25.88 5.96
C LYS A 164 -6.90 -24.61 5.14
N THR A 165 -8.05 -24.46 4.51
CA THR A 165 -8.53 -23.22 3.91
C THR A 165 -9.34 -22.41 4.92
N PHE A 166 -9.44 -21.12 4.67
CA PHE A 166 -10.18 -20.17 5.52
C PHE A 166 -11.21 -19.41 4.68
N LYS A 167 -12.11 -18.71 5.36
CA LYS A 167 -13.10 -17.82 4.71
C LYS A 167 -12.81 -16.34 4.96
N SER A 168 -11.84 -16.05 5.82
CA SER A 168 -11.40 -14.71 6.19
C SER A 168 -10.03 -14.74 6.86
N SER A 169 -9.35 -13.60 6.82
CA SER A 169 -8.09 -13.32 7.50
C SER A 169 -8.26 -13.50 9.00
N ALA A 170 -9.40 -13.07 9.55
CA ALA A 170 -9.74 -13.23 10.95
C ALA A 170 -9.79 -14.72 11.37
N ASP A 171 -10.37 -15.59 10.55
CA ASP A 171 -10.42 -17.03 10.80
C ASP A 171 -9.02 -17.64 10.77
N MET A 172 -8.19 -17.25 9.78
CA MET A 172 -6.81 -17.72 9.68
C MET A 172 -5.98 -17.25 10.88
N ILE A 173 -6.06 -15.97 11.25
CA ILE A 173 -5.37 -15.39 12.41
C ILE A 173 -5.79 -16.13 13.68
N LYS A 174 -7.10 -16.38 13.87
CA LYS A 174 -7.62 -17.11 15.03
C LYS A 174 -7.06 -18.53 15.10
N TYR A 175 -7.00 -19.23 13.98
CA TYR A 175 -6.42 -20.57 13.92
C TYR A 175 -4.92 -20.56 14.26
N VAL A 176 -4.14 -19.66 13.66
CA VAL A 176 -2.70 -19.53 13.88
C VAL A 176 -2.38 -19.12 15.32
N ALA A 177 -3.17 -18.21 15.91
CA ALA A 177 -2.96 -17.72 17.28
C ALA A 177 -3.15 -18.82 18.34
N GLN A 178 -3.85 -19.91 18.02
CA GLN A 178 -4.05 -21.05 18.91
C GLN A 178 -2.89 -22.06 18.89
N GLN A 179 -1.92 -21.88 17.98
CA GLN A 179 -0.79 -22.79 17.83
C GLN A 179 0.33 -22.44 18.82
N LYS A 180 1.25 -23.38 19.04
CA LYS A 180 2.39 -23.17 19.95
C LYS A 180 3.58 -22.66 19.18
N VAL A 181 4.29 -21.70 19.78
CA VAL A 181 5.56 -21.19 19.25
C VAL A 181 6.55 -22.34 19.14
N GLY A 182 7.24 -22.43 18.00
CA GLY A 182 8.21 -23.48 17.69
C GLY A 182 7.64 -24.72 17.00
N ASP A 183 6.31 -24.92 17.02
CA ASP A 183 5.66 -25.99 16.25
C ASP A 183 5.78 -25.70 14.75
N ASN A 184 5.81 -26.77 13.95
CA ASN A 184 5.90 -26.65 12.49
C ASN A 184 4.59 -26.11 11.90
N VAL A 185 4.73 -25.31 10.85
CA VAL A 185 3.61 -24.83 10.04
C VAL A 185 3.94 -24.92 8.57
N THR A 186 3.06 -25.53 7.79
CA THR A 186 3.15 -25.59 6.35
C THR A 186 2.14 -24.62 5.75
N ILE A 187 2.59 -23.76 4.84
CA ILE A 187 1.73 -22.85 4.09
C ILE A 187 1.76 -23.21 2.62
N LYS A 188 0.61 -23.09 1.95
CA LYS A 188 0.56 -23.02 0.49
C LYS A 188 0.24 -21.60 0.07
N TYR A 189 0.92 -21.15 -0.98
CA TYR A 189 0.76 -19.80 -1.48
C TYR A 189 0.90 -19.73 -3.00
N THR A 190 0.22 -18.75 -3.57
CA THR A 190 0.25 -18.42 -4.99
C THR A 190 1.03 -17.15 -5.20
N ARG A 191 1.98 -17.16 -6.12
CA ARG A 191 2.69 -15.97 -6.62
C ARG A 191 1.79 -15.19 -7.58
N MET A 192 2.15 -13.93 -7.87
CA MET A 192 1.42 -13.12 -8.87
C MET A 192 1.39 -13.74 -10.28
N ASP A 193 2.38 -14.56 -10.64
CA ASP A 193 2.42 -15.29 -11.92
C ASP A 193 1.49 -16.51 -11.95
N GLY A 194 0.77 -16.79 -10.86
CA GLY A 194 -0.13 -17.93 -10.69
C GLY A 194 0.56 -19.23 -10.24
N SER A 195 1.90 -19.25 -10.14
CA SER A 195 2.63 -20.42 -9.68
C SER A 195 2.31 -20.75 -8.22
N GLN A 196 2.11 -22.03 -7.96
CA GLN A 196 1.77 -22.57 -6.65
C GLN A 196 3.03 -23.05 -5.94
N HIS A 197 3.18 -22.68 -4.68
CA HIS A 197 4.32 -23.01 -3.83
C HIS A 197 3.86 -23.53 -2.48
N GLU A 198 4.72 -24.30 -1.84
CA GLU A 198 4.54 -24.80 -0.48
C GLU A 198 5.83 -24.59 0.30
N ALA A 199 5.72 -24.06 1.51
CA ALA A 199 6.84 -23.85 2.41
C ALA A 199 6.50 -24.36 3.81
N THR A 200 7.48 -24.94 4.50
CA THR A 200 7.34 -25.36 5.88
C THR A 200 8.30 -24.56 6.76
N GLY A 201 7.74 -23.87 7.74
CA GLY A 201 8.45 -23.08 8.72
C GLY A 201 8.00 -23.41 10.14
N LYS A 202 8.08 -22.43 11.04
CA LYS A 202 7.63 -22.57 12.42
C LYS A 202 6.78 -21.39 12.84
N TYR A 203 5.89 -21.62 13.78
CA TYR A 203 5.21 -20.55 14.49
C TYR A 203 6.20 -19.76 15.35
N ILE A 204 6.08 -18.44 15.32
CA ILE A 204 6.91 -17.51 16.08
C ILE A 204 6.07 -16.70 17.06
N LYS A 205 6.75 -16.06 18.02
CA LYS A 205 6.14 -15.06 18.90
C LYS A 205 6.20 -13.70 18.21
N LEU A 206 5.05 -13.12 17.90
CA LEU A 206 4.96 -11.79 17.30
C LEU A 206 5.26 -10.69 18.33
N SER A 207 5.57 -9.49 17.85
CA SER A 207 5.80 -8.28 18.67
C SER A 207 4.61 -7.92 19.58
N ASN A 208 3.39 -8.23 19.16
CA ASN A 208 2.17 -8.06 19.96
C ASN A 208 1.94 -9.17 21.00
N GLY A 209 2.90 -10.09 21.17
CA GLY A 209 2.84 -11.19 22.11
C GLY A 209 1.94 -12.36 21.69
N LYS A 210 1.35 -12.37 20.49
CA LYS A 210 0.57 -13.52 20.00
C LYS A 210 1.45 -14.49 19.21
N THR A 211 0.97 -15.72 19.05
CA THR A 211 1.57 -16.67 18.10
C THR A 211 1.24 -16.27 16.67
N GLY A 212 2.20 -16.37 15.75
CA GLY A 212 2.02 -16.02 14.34
C GLY A 212 3.03 -16.68 13.41
N ILE A 213 2.99 -16.31 12.13
CA ILE A 213 4.00 -16.70 11.12
C ILE A 213 4.85 -15.51 10.63
N GLY A 214 4.68 -14.32 11.23
CA GLY A 214 5.51 -13.15 10.96
C GLY A 214 5.19 -12.42 9.65
N ILE A 215 3.90 -12.23 9.34
CA ILE A 215 3.46 -11.47 8.15
C ILE A 215 2.42 -10.42 8.51
N GLY A 216 2.44 -9.29 7.80
CA GLY A 216 1.28 -8.41 7.64
C GLY A 216 0.40 -8.92 6.52
N LEU A 217 -0.92 -8.78 6.65
CA LEU A 217 -1.87 -9.39 5.73
C LEU A 217 -3.17 -8.60 5.56
N VAL A 218 -3.84 -8.84 4.43
CA VAL A 218 -5.21 -8.41 4.16
C VAL A 218 -5.92 -9.51 3.36
N ASP A 219 -7.24 -9.55 3.43
CA ASP A 219 -8.05 -10.49 2.67
C ASP A 219 -7.90 -10.29 1.16
N HIS A 220 -7.58 -11.37 0.45
CA HIS A 220 -7.65 -11.42 -1.00
C HIS A 220 -9.02 -12.01 -1.37
N THR A 221 -9.88 -11.15 -1.90
CA THR A 221 -11.25 -11.52 -2.27
C THR A 221 -11.54 -11.09 -3.69
N GLU A 222 -12.50 -11.76 -4.30
CA GLU A 222 -13.08 -11.40 -5.59
C GLU A 222 -14.60 -11.48 -5.46
N VAL A 223 -15.30 -10.49 -6.01
CA VAL A 223 -16.76 -10.46 -5.99
C VAL A 223 -17.28 -10.50 -7.42
N VAL A 224 -18.20 -11.43 -7.69
CA VAL A 224 -18.88 -11.56 -8.97
C VAL A 224 -20.34 -11.16 -8.76
N THR A 225 -20.82 -10.22 -9.58
CA THR A 225 -22.15 -9.63 -9.44
C THR A 225 -22.93 -9.59 -10.74
N HIS A 226 -24.26 -9.58 -10.62
CA HIS A 226 -25.18 -9.36 -11.74
C HIS A 226 -26.23 -8.31 -11.33
N PRO A 227 -26.23 -7.09 -11.91
CA PRO A 227 -25.37 -6.60 -13.00
C PRO A 227 -23.88 -6.48 -12.62
N GLN A 228 -23.00 -6.52 -13.62
CA GLN A 228 -21.56 -6.33 -13.42
C GLN A 228 -21.28 -4.90 -12.95
N VAL A 229 -20.42 -4.76 -11.95
CA VAL A 229 -19.92 -3.48 -11.45
C VAL A 229 -18.42 -3.40 -11.65
N LYS A 230 -17.95 -2.23 -12.09
CA LYS A 230 -16.53 -1.91 -12.16
C LYS A 230 -16.29 -0.63 -11.36
N ILE A 231 -15.28 -0.66 -10.49
CA ILE A 231 -14.79 0.52 -9.79
C ILE A 231 -13.36 0.77 -10.27
N ASP A 232 -13.08 1.97 -10.77
CA ASP A 232 -11.75 2.41 -11.20
C ASP A 232 -11.33 3.62 -10.36
N ALA A 233 -10.53 3.36 -9.33
CA ALA A 233 -9.97 4.38 -8.46
C ALA A 233 -8.67 5.01 -9.01
N GLY A 234 -8.23 4.64 -10.21
CA GLY A 234 -6.98 5.10 -10.81
C GLY A 234 -5.77 4.82 -9.90
N SER A 235 -5.02 5.87 -9.55
CA SER A 235 -3.85 5.79 -8.68
C SER A 235 -4.18 5.93 -7.18
N ILE A 236 -5.45 6.05 -6.81
CA ILE A 236 -5.86 6.19 -5.41
C ILE A 236 -5.76 4.83 -4.72
N GLY A 237 -4.98 4.78 -3.65
CA GLY A 237 -4.81 3.59 -2.82
C GLY A 237 -5.44 3.74 -1.43
N GLY A 238 -5.29 2.71 -0.61
CA GLY A 238 -5.70 2.70 0.80
C GLY A 238 -7.08 2.10 1.03
N PRO A 239 -7.42 1.80 2.31
CA PRO A 239 -8.63 1.03 2.64
C PRO A 239 -9.91 1.85 2.77
N SER A 240 -9.81 3.19 2.80
CA SER A 240 -10.90 4.08 3.27
C SER A 240 -12.04 4.31 2.27
N ALA A 241 -11.84 4.04 0.98
CA ALA A 241 -12.82 4.40 -0.04
C ALA A 241 -14.09 3.54 -0.06
N GLY A 242 -14.07 2.37 0.59
CA GLY A 242 -15.15 1.38 0.50
C GLY A 242 -16.54 1.91 0.88
N MET A 243 -16.63 2.81 1.87
CA MET A 243 -17.92 3.39 2.28
C MET A 243 -18.54 4.25 1.18
N MET A 244 -17.74 5.04 0.48
CA MET A 244 -18.24 5.93 -0.57
C MET A 244 -18.66 5.16 -1.84
N PHE A 245 -18.13 3.96 -2.03
CA PHE A 245 -18.48 3.07 -3.13
C PHE A 245 -19.69 2.15 -2.85
N THR A 246 -20.12 2.04 -1.59
CA THR A 246 -21.25 1.17 -1.18
C THR A 246 -22.58 1.87 -1.43
#